data_AF-A0A921HM57-F1
#
_entry.id   AF-A0A921HM57-F1
#
_cell.length_a   1.000
_cell.length_b   1.000
_cell.length_c   1.000
_cell.angle_alpha   90.00
_cell.angle_beta   90.00
_cell.angle_gamma   90.00
#
_symmetry.space_group_name_H-M   'P 1'
#
loop_
_entity.id
_entity.type
_entity.pdbx_description
1 polymer ?
#
loop_
_entity_poly.entity_id
_entity_poly.type
_entity_poly.pdbx_seq_one_letter_code
_entity_poly.pdbx_strand_id
1 'polypeptide(L)'
;MDFRFDIIVNAFPLLIEGAIFTIQITVLSVALGIVIGLFVGIGRISKIKIIKWLSAVYVDFLRGTPLLVQIFLIYFALPVITGIKMNPFVAAVTACSINSGAYVAEIFRAGIQSIDDGQMEAGRSLGLSWVQTMRYIIIPQAFKRVIPPLGNEFIALLKDSSLVSVIGFEELTRRGQLVIARTYASLEIWICVALIYLVMTLSISRFVAYLERRYQV
;
A
#
# COMPACT_ATOMS: atom_id res chain seq x y z
N MET A 1 -12.78 28.77 24.01
CA MET A 1 -12.63 27.30 24.11
C MET A 1 -11.21 27.07 24.54
N ASP A 2 -11.01 26.59 25.76
CA ASP A 2 -9.67 26.30 26.28
C ASP A 2 -9.21 24.94 25.75
N PHE A 3 -7.93 24.82 25.41
CA PHE A 3 -7.35 23.58 24.90
C PHE A 3 -7.20 22.56 26.04
N ARG A 4 -7.91 21.43 25.96
CA ARG A 4 -7.97 20.44 27.05
C ARG A 4 -6.94 19.32 26.88
N PHE A 5 -5.76 19.52 27.46
CA PHE A 5 -4.66 18.55 27.42
C PHE A 5 -4.95 17.24 28.17
N ASP A 6 -5.77 17.28 29.21
CA ASP A 6 -6.18 16.12 30.00
C ASP A 6 -6.88 15.06 29.14
N ILE A 7 -7.70 15.51 28.17
CA ILE A 7 -8.41 14.62 27.25
C ILE A 7 -7.43 13.88 26.34
N ILE A 8 -6.38 14.56 25.88
CA ILE A 8 -5.34 13.94 25.05
C ILE A 8 -4.63 12.82 25.83
N VAL A 9 -4.21 13.10 27.07
CA VAL A 9 -3.52 12.12 27.91
C VAL A 9 -4.38 10.89 28.15
N ASN A 10 -5.68 11.08 28.44
CA ASN A 10 -6.62 9.98 28.67
C ASN A 10 -6.92 9.19 27.39
N ALA A 11 -6.97 9.86 26.23
CA ALA A 11 -7.23 9.22 24.94
C ALA A 11 -6.00 8.51 24.35
N PHE A 12 -4.79 8.91 24.75
CA PHE A 12 -3.54 8.48 24.14
C PHE A 12 -3.38 6.95 24.05
N PRO A 13 -3.63 6.16 25.11
CA PRO A 13 -3.52 4.69 25.02
C PRO A 13 -4.44 4.09 23.96
N LEU A 14 -5.67 4.60 23.86
CA LEU A 14 -6.66 4.13 22.88
C LEU A 14 -6.23 4.48 21.46
N LEU A 15 -5.68 5.68 21.24
CA LEU A 15 -5.16 6.10 19.94
C LEU A 15 -3.95 5.28 19.52
N ILE A 16 -3.04 4.96 20.43
CA ILE A 16 -1.87 4.10 20.14
C ILE A 16 -2.31 2.70 19.73
N GLU A 17 -3.30 2.11 20.38
CA GLU A 17 -3.83 0.81 19.97
C GLU A 17 -4.48 0.90 18.56
N GLY A 18 -5.16 2.00 18.25
CA GLY A 18 -5.63 2.28 16.87
C GLY A 18 -4.49 2.38 15.86
N ALA A 19 -3.39 3.04 16.23
CA ALA A 19 -2.20 3.15 15.39
C ALA A 19 -1.54 1.78 15.14
N ILE A 20 -1.55 0.88 16.12
CA ILE A 20 -1.09 -0.50 15.93
C ILE A 20 -1.94 -1.21 14.88
N PHE A 21 -3.28 -1.08 14.93
CA PHE A 21 -4.15 -1.67 13.92
C PHE A 21 -3.97 -1.04 12.53
N THR A 22 -3.76 0.28 12.45
CA THR A 22 -3.38 0.98 11.22
C THR A 22 -2.13 0.33 10.61
N ILE A 23 -1.05 0.18 11.40
CA ILE A 23 0.20 -0.44 10.94
C ILE A 23 -0.02 -1.89 10.51
N GLN A 24 -0.80 -2.68 11.26
CA GLN A 24 -1.09 -4.07 10.91
C GLN A 24 -1.80 -4.18 9.56
N ILE A 25 -2.83 -3.36 9.31
CA ILE A 25 -3.51 -3.32 8.01
C ILE A 25 -2.51 -2.96 6.91
N THR A 26 -1.71 -1.91 7.10
CA THR A 26 -0.76 -1.45 6.09
C THR A 26 0.27 -2.53 5.77
N VAL A 27 0.91 -3.12 6.78
CA VAL A 27 1.96 -4.13 6.59
C VAL A 27 1.42 -5.35 5.85
N LEU A 28 0.28 -5.89 6.28
CA LEU A 28 -0.32 -7.05 5.63
C LEU A 28 -0.76 -6.71 4.19
N SER A 29 -1.34 -5.54 3.98
CA SER A 29 -1.83 -5.12 2.68
C SER A 29 -0.71 -4.88 1.68
N VAL A 30 0.37 -4.22 2.09
CA VAL A 30 1.55 -4.04 1.22
C VAL A 30 2.24 -5.38 0.97
N ALA A 31 2.36 -6.25 1.97
CA ALA A 31 3.00 -7.57 1.78
C ALA A 31 2.24 -8.40 0.73
N LEU A 32 0.92 -8.49 0.84
CA LEU A 32 0.06 -9.17 -0.14
C LEU A 32 0.04 -8.43 -1.48
N GLY A 33 0.01 -7.09 -1.46
CA GLY A 33 0.11 -6.24 -2.64
C GLY A 33 1.40 -6.45 -3.42
N ILE A 34 2.54 -6.65 -2.74
CA ILE A 34 3.82 -6.99 -3.39
C ILE A 34 3.73 -8.33 -4.11
N VAL A 35 3.12 -9.33 -3.48
CA VAL A 35 2.92 -10.65 -4.12
C VAL A 35 2.03 -10.52 -5.35
N ILE A 36 0.87 -9.86 -5.23
CA ILE A 36 -0.06 -9.63 -6.35
C ILE A 36 0.64 -8.84 -7.47
N GLY A 37 1.29 -7.74 -7.10
CA GLY A 37 1.96 -6.83 -8.02
C GLY A 37 3.13 -7.47 -8.73
N LEU A 38 3.87 -8.38 -8.10
CA LEU A 38 4.93 -9.15 -8.76
C LEU A 38 4.35 -9.99 -9.91
N PHE A 39 3.30 -10.78 -9.65
CA PHE A 39 2.69 -11.63 -10.68
C PHE A 39 2.03 -10.82 -11.80
N VAL A 40 1.27 -9.78 -11.44
CA VAL A 40 0.60 -8.89 -12.41
C VAL A 40 1.64 -8.08 -13.21
N GLY A 41 2.70 -7.59 -12.57
CA GLY A 41 3.79 -6.86 -13.20
C GLY A 41 4.55 -7.71 -14.23
N ILE A 42 4.84 -8.97 -13.91
CA ILE A 42 5.38 -9.94 -14.89
C ILE A 42 4.38 -10.16 -16.03
N GLY A 43 3.09 -10.29 -15.71
CA GLY A 43 2.03 -10.42 -16.70
C GLY A 43 1.99 -9.26 -17.71
N ARG A 44 2.20 -8.01 -17.25
CA ARG A 44 2.22 -6.79 -18.09
C ARG A 44 3.35 -6.78 -19.13
N ILE A 45 4.47 -7.43 -18.85
CA ILE A 45 5.61 -7.55 -19.78
C ILE A 45 5.62 -8.86 -20.56
N SER A 46 4.61 -9.70 -20.38
CA SER A 46 4.50 -10.99 -21.07
C SER A 46 4.33 -10.82 -22.58
N LYS A 47 4.92 -11.76 -23.34
CA LYS A 47 4.70 -11.90 -24.79
C LYS A 47 3.31 -12.47 -25.11
N ILE A 48 2.67 -13.15 -24.15
CA ILE A 48 1.35 -13.74 -24.31
C ILE A 48 0.30 -12.64 -24.22
N LYS A 49 -0.32 -12.31 -25.35
CA LYS A 49 -1.27 -11.18 -25.48
C LYS A 49 -2.41 -11.23 -24.45
N ILE A 50 -2.98 -12.41 -24.20
CA ILE A 50 -4.05 -12.59 -23.20
C ILE A 50 -3.60 -12.23 -21.79
N ILE A 51 -2.44 -12.72 -21.35
CA ILE A 51 -1.93 -12.45 -20.00
C ILE A 51 -1.64 -10.95 -19.85
N LYS A 52 -1.00 -10.37 -20.86
CA LYS A 52 -0.71 -8.92 -20.90
C LYS A 52 -1.99 -8.08 -20.81
N TRP A 53 -3.02 -8.46 -21.57
CA TRP A 53 -4.30 -7.76 -21.58
C TRP A 53 -5.04 -7.89 -20.24
N LEU A 54 -5.18 -9.09 -19.68
CA LEU A 54 -5.81 -9.28 -18.37
C LEU A 54 -5.10 -8.51 -17.26
N SER A 55 -3.76 -8.51 -17.27
CA SER A 55 -2.96 -7.75 -16.31
C SER A 55 -3.14 -6.25 -16.48
N ALA A 56 -3.28 -5.77 -17.73
CA ALA A 56 -3.57 -4.36 -18.01
C ALA A 56 -4.95 -3.97 -17.49
N VAL A 57 -6.00 -4.75 -17.78
CA VAL A 57 -7.36 -4.49 -17.31
C VAL A 57 -7.43 -4.43 -15.78
N TYR A 58 -6.78 -5.37 -15.09
CA TYR A 58 -6.67 -5.33 -13.63
C TYR A 58 -6.04 -4.01 -13.15
N VAL A 59 -4.85 -3.65 -13.66
CA VAL A 59 -4.14 -2.45 -13.25
C VAL A 59 -4.96 -1.18 -13.53
N ASP A 60 -5.48 -1.06 -14.74
CA ASP A 60 -6.20 0.13 -15.21
C ASP A 60 -7.52 0.31 -14.42
N PHE A 61 -8.23 -0.77 -14.12
CA PHE A 61 -9.45 -0.72 -13.31
C PHE A 61 -9.17 -0.33 -11.86
N LEU A 62 -8.21 -0.98 -11.20
CA LEU A 62 -7.94 -0.75 -9.78
C LEU A 62 -7.29 0.61 -9.52
N ARG A 63 -6.45 1.11 -10.43
CA ARG A 63 -5.88 2.47 -10.34
C ARG A 63 -6.84 3.55 -10.84
N GLY A 64 -7.80 3.19 -11.68
CA GLY A 64 -8.83 4.10 -12.19
C GLY A 64 -10.04 4.25 -11.28
N THR A 65 -10.14 3.47 -10.19
CA THR A 65 -11.26 3.50 -9.25
C THR A 65 -10.81 3.89 -7.84
N PRO A 66 -11.58 4.68 -7.08
CA PRO A 66 -11.19 5.07 -5.73
C PRO A 66 -11.09 3.87 -4.78
N LEU A 67 -10.06 3.81 -3.93
CA LEU A 67 -9.90 2.76 -2.92
C LEU A 67 -11.12 2.68 -1.98
N LEU A 68 -11.72 3.82 -1.62
CA LEU A 68 -12.94 3.85 -0.80
C LEU A 68 -14.08 3.03 -1.43
N VAL A 69 -14.26 3.14 -2.75
CA VAL A 69 -15.29 2.37 -3.48
C VAL A 69 -14.95 0.88 -3.45
N GLN A 70 -13.68 0.53 -3.62
CA GLN A 70 -13.22 -0.87 -3.55
C GLN A 70 -13.46 -1.48 -2.16
N ILE A 71 -13.20 -0.72 -1.09
CA ILE A 71 -13.52 -1.11 0.29
C ILE A 71 -15.03 -1.39 0.43
N PHE A 72 -15.89 -0.51 -0.09
CA PHE A 72 -17.34 -0.71 -0.05
C PHE A 72 -17.80 -1.92 -0.87
N LEU A 73 -17.26 -2.15 -2.06
CA LEU A 73 -17.61 -3.32 -2.86
C LEU A 73 -17.25 -4.62 -2.13
N ILE A 74 -16.10 -4.67 -1.48
CA ILE A 74 -15.64 -5.86 -0.76
C ILE A 74 -16.43 -6.06 0.54
N TYR A 75 -16.67 -5.00 1.31
CA TYR A 75 -17.32 -5.12 2.62
C TYR A 75 -18.84 -5.20 2.55
N PHE A 76 -19.49 -4.44 1.66
CA PHE A 76 -20.95 -4.37 1.57
C PHE A 76 -21.52 -5.16 0.38
N ALA A 77 -20.94 -5.05 -0.81
CA ALA A 77 -21.53 -5.67 -2.00
C ALA A 77 -21.25 -7.18 -2.10
N LEU A 78 -20.02 -7.63 -1.79
CA LEU A 78 -19.66 -9.04 -1.89
C LEU A 78 -20.49 -9.95 -0.96
N PRO A 79 -20.78 -9.58 0.30
CA PRO A 79 -21.66 -10.38 1.16
C PRO A 79 -23.09 -10.52 0.62
N VAL A 80 -23.61 -9.54 -0.12
CA VAL A 80 -24.95 -9.63 -0.74
C VAL A 80 -24.97 -10.72 -1.81
N ILE A 81 -23.88 -10.88 -2.56
CA ILE A 81 -23.77 -11.86 -3.65
C ILE A 81 -23.44 -13.25 -3.11
N THR A 82 -22.55 -13.32 -2.12
CA THR A 82 -22.00 -14.59 -1.60
C THR A 82 -22.79 -15.15 -0.41
N GLY A 83 -23.58 -14.32 0.27
CA GLY A 83 -24.24 -14.66 1.53
C GLY A 83 -23.30 -14.72 2.74
N ILE A 84 -22.00 -14.48 2.56
CA ILE A 84 -20.98 -14.62 3.61
C ILE A 84 -20.68 -13.25 4.19
N LYS A 85 -20.96 -13.07 5.49
CA LYS A 85 -20.59 -11.85 6.22
C LYS A 85 -19.07 -11.73 6.26
N MET A 86 -18.57 -10.57 5.84
CA MET A 86 -17.13 -10.30 5.84
C MET A 86 -16.72 -9.68 7.18
N ASN A 87 -15.62 -10.19 7.76
CA ASN A 87 -14.97 -9.52 8.88
C ASN A 87 -14.38 -8.16 8.39
N PRO A 88 -14.58 -7.04 9.10
CA PRO A 88 -14.07 -5.73 8.67
C PRO A 88 -12.56 -5.67 8.45
N PHE A 89 -11.77 -6.35 9.29
CA PHE A 89 -10.32 -6.43 9.13
C PHE A 89 -9.93 -7.20 7.87
N VAL A 90 -10.62 -8.31 7.59
CA VAL A 90 -10.39 -9.08 6.36
C VAL A 90 -10.77 -8.27 5.12
N ALA A 91 -11.90 -7.54 5.17
CA ALA A 91 -12.29 -6.64 4.10
C ALA A 91 -11.24 -5.55 3.85
N ALA A 92 -10.75 -4.92 4.92
CA ALA A 92 -9.73 -3.90 4.89
C ALA A 92 -8.46 -4.40 4.20
N VAL A 93 -7.90 -5.50 4.72
CA VAL A 93 -6.68 -6.10 4.17
C VAL A 93 -6.88 -6.51 2.72
N THR A 94 -8.02 -7.13 2.38
CA THR A 94 -8.29 -7.58 1.00
C THR A 94 -8.37 -6.42 0.03
N ALA A 95 -9.16 -5.38 0.36
CA ALA A 95 -9.32 -4.20 -0.49
C ALA A 95 -8.00 -3.47 -0.69
N CYS A 96 -7.29 -3.19 0.40
CA CYS A 96 -6.00 -2.50 0.36
C CYS A 96 -4.94 -3.34 -0.37
N SER A 97 -4.92 -4.66 -0.22
CA SER A 97 -3.98 -5.55 -0.92
C SER A 97 -4.20 -5.56 -2.43
N ILE A 98 -5.46 -5.66 -2.88
CA ILE A 98 -5.81 -5.66 -4.30
C ILE A 98 -5.46 -4.31 -4.91
N ASN A 99 -5.82 -3.22 -4.23
CA ASN A 99 -5.47 -1.88 -4.67
C ASN A 99 -3.95 -1.69 -4.78
N SER A 100 -3.22 -1.93 -3.69
CA SER A 100 -1.77 -1.80 -3.64
C SER A 100 -1.09 -2.72 -4.67
N GLY A 101 -1.62 -3.93 -4.89
CA GLY A 101 -1.11 -4.83 -5.93
C GLY A 101 -1.13 -4.25 -7.34
N ALA A 102 -2.10 -3.40 -7.68
CA ALA A 102 -2.14 -2.71 -8.97
C ALA A 102 -1.06 -1.61 -9.07
N TYR A 103 -0.83 -0.85 -8.00
CA TYR A 103 0.25 0.14 -7.95
C TYR A 103 1.62 -0.53 -7.98
N VAL A 104 1.81 -1.59 -7.18
CA VAL A 104 3.06 -2.36 -7.14
C VAL A 104 3.35 -3.05 -8.48
N ALA A 105 2.35 -3.54 -9.20
CA ALA A 105 2.53 -4.08 -10.55
C ALA A 105 3.15 -3.07 -11.51
N GLU A 106 2.68 -1.81 -11.45
CA GLU A 106 3.22 -0.73 -12.27
C GLU A 106 4.58 -0.28 -11.82
N ILE A 107 4.85 -0.30 -10.51
CA ILE A 107 6.20 -0.05 -9.97
C ILE A 107 7.19 -1.09 -10.51
N PHE A 108 6.86 -2.39 -10.47
CA PHE A 108 7.73 -3.43 -11.02
C PHE A 108 7.93 -3.27 -12.53
N ARG A 109 6.84 -3.03 -13.28
CA ARG A 109 6.90 -2.81 -14.73
C ARG A 109 7.78 -1.61 -15.08
N ALA A 110 7.59 -0.48 -14.41
CA ALA A 110 8.37 0.74 -14.62
C ALA A 110 9.83 0.55 -14.21
N GLY A 111 10.10 -0.16 -13.11
CA GLY A 111 11.44 -0.50 -12.67
C GLY A 111 12.21 -1.31 -13.71
N ILE A 112 11.58 -2.31 -14.33
CA ILE A 112 12.18 -3.12 -15.40
C ILE A 112 12.41 -2.27 -16.66
N GLN A 113 11.44 -1.45 -17.06
CA GLN A 113 11.56 -0.59 -18.25
C GLN A 113 12.53 0.59 -18.07
N SER A 114 12.86 0.95 -16.84
CA SER A 114 13.84 2.01 -16.56
C SER A 114 15.30 1.59 -16.83
N ILE A 115 15.53 0.30 -17.08
CA ILE A 115 16.86 -0.22 -17.40
C ILE A 115 17.13 0.02 -18.89
N ASP A 116 18.29 0.58 -19.19
CA ASP A 116 18.74 0.88 -20.55
C ASP A 116 18.70 -0.39 -21.44
N ASP A 117 18.12 -0.27 -22.63
CA ASP A 117 17.98 -1.39 -23.57
C ASP A 117 19.35 -1.97 -23.97
N GLY A 118 20.42 -1.17 -23.92
CA GLY A 118 21.80 -1.60 -24.13
C GLY A 118 22.27 -2.66 -23.13
N GLN A 119 21.70 -2.73 -21.92
CA GLN A 119 21.95 -3.84 -20.99
C GLN A 119 21.43 -5.18 -21.52
N MET A 120 20.26 -5.14 -22.17
CA MET A 120 19.70 -6.31 -22.85
C MET A 120 20.57 -6.67 -24.06
N GLU A 121 20.91 -5.70 -24.90
CA GLU A 121 21.75 -5.90 -26.08
C GLU A 121 23.13 -6.47 -25.73
N ALA A 122 23.82 -5.90 -24.73
CA ALA A 122 25.11 -6.36 -24.26
C ALA A 122 25.06 -7.81 -23.74
N GLY A 123 24.05 -8.16 -22.93
CA GLY A 123 23.87 -9.53 -22.46
C GLY A 123 23.65 -10.52 -23.61
N ARG A 124 22.85 -10.14 -24.61
CA ARG A 124 22.60 -10.94 -25.81
C ARG A 124 23.86 -11.09 -26.67
N SER A 125 24.67 -10.04 -26.80
CA SER A 125 25.96 -10.06 -27.50
C SER A 125 27.01 -10.95 -26.84
N LEU A 126 26.92 -11.12 -25.52
CA LEU A 126 27.75 -12.07 -24.74
C LEU A 126 27.21 -13.51 -24.78
N GLY A 127 26.18 -13.79 -25.60
CA GLY A 127 25.62 -15.13 -25.79
C GLY A 127 24.57 -15.55 -24.76
N LEU A 128 24.17 -14.67 -23.83
CA LEU A 128 23.12 -14.99 -22.85
C LEU A 128 21.76 -15.09 -23.52
N SER A 129 20.95 -16.08 -23.11
CA SER A 129 19.53 -16.18 -23.45
C SER A 129 18.74 -14.99 -22.89
N TRP A 130 17.58 -14.65 -23.46
CA TRP A 130 16.72 -13.58 -22.90
C TRP A 130 16.41 -13.80 -21.41
N VAL A 131 16.18 -15.06 -21.00
CA VAL A 131 15.93 -15.43 -19.60
C VAL A 131 17.18 -15.24 -18.75
N GLN A 132 18.36 -15.58 -19.26
CA GLN A 132 19.63 -15.37 -18.56
C GLN A 132 19.93 -13.87 -18.40
N THR A 133 19.78 -13.07 -19.46
CA THR A 133 19.94 -11.61 -19.39
C THR A 133 18.96 -10.98 -18.41
N MET A 134 17.69 -11.40 -18.44
CA MET A 134 16.68 -10.92 -17.50
C MET A 134 17.04 -11.26 -16.06
N ARG A 135 17.44 -12.52 -15.77
CA ARG A 135 17.76 -12.98 -14.42
C ARG A 135 19.04 -12.38 -13.85
N TYR A 136 20.09 -12.30 -14.66
CA TYR A 136 21.44 -11.96 -14.17
C TYR A 136 21.80 -10.48 -14.33
N ILE A 137 21.15 -9.76 -15.25
CA ILE A 137 21.49 -8.37 -15.55
C ILE A 137 20.33 -7.43 -15.23
N ILE A 138 19.14 -7.65 -15.79
CA ILE A 138 18.04 -6.69 -15.71
C ILE A 138 17.36 -6.70 -14.33
N ILE A 139 16.91 -7.87 -13.84
CA ILE A 139 16.18 -7.98 -12.57
C ILE A 139 16.99 -7.41 -11.39
N PRO A 140 18.28 -7.72 -11.22
CA PRO A 140 19.08 -7.16 -10.12
C PRO A 140 19.16 -5.63 -10.15
N GLN A 141 19.19 -5.02 -11.34
CA GLN A 141 19.19 -3.56 -11.49
C GLN A 141 17.81 -2.97 -11.24
N ALA A 142 16.77 -3.58 -11.81
CA ALA A 142 15.38 -3.16 -11.63
C ALA A 142 14.96 -3.22 -10.15
N PHE A 143 15.40 -4.24 -9.40
CA PHE A 143 15.13 -4.37 -7.97
C PHE A 143 15.56 -3.12 -7.19
N LYS A 144 16.76 -2.60 -7.48
CA LYS A 144 17.25 -1.37 -6.85
C LYS A 144 16.33 -0.18 -7.17
N ARG A 145 15.95 -0.02 -8.45
CA ARG A 145 15.04 1.06 -8.91
C ARG A 145 13.64 0.98 -8.30
N VAL A 146 13.19 -0.21 -7.90
CA VAL A 146 11.86 -0.46 -7.36
C VAL A 146 11.76 -0.15 -5.84
N ILE A 147 12.86 -0.16 -5.10
CA ILE A 147 12.84 0.07 -3.63
C ILE A 147 12.24 1.44 -3.25
N PRO A 148 12.71 2.59 -3.80
CA PRO A 148 12.14 3.91 -3.47
C PRO A 148 10.62 3.99 -3.70
N PRO A 149 10.08 3.64 -4.88
CA PRO A 149 8.64 3.72 -5.12
C PRO A 149 7.82 2.73 -4.27
N LEU A 150 8.35 1.55 -3.91
CA LEU A 150 7.68 0.65 -2.96
C LEU A 150 7.57 1.28 -1.56
N GLY A 151 8.61 1.98 -1.12
CA GLY A 151 8.57 2.74 0.14
C GLY A 151 7.50 3.83 0.12
N ASN A 152 7.39 4.55 -0.99
CA ASN A 152 6.35 5.57 -1.18
C ASN A 152 4.94 4.98 -1.19
N GLU A 153 4.76 3.82 -1.82
CA GLU A 153 3.50 3.07 -1.79
C GLU A 153 3.12 2.67 -0.36
N PHE A 154 4.08 2.19 0.45
CA PHE A 154 3.82 1.87 1.86
C PHE A 154 3.34 3.10 2.65
N ILE A 155 3.98 4.25 2.44
CA ILE A 155 3.61 5.51 3.11
C ILE A 155 2.22 5.98 2.65
N ALA A 156 1.91 5.87 1.36
CA ALA A 156 0.60 6.19 0.83
C ALA A 156 -0.48 5.31 1.47
N LEU A 157 -0.28 3.98 1.45
CA LEU A 157 -1.24 3.04 1.98
C LEU A 157 -1.43 3.16 3.50
N LEU A 158 -0.40 3.57 4.24
CA LEU A 158 -0.54 3.89 5.67
C LEU A 158 -1.58 4.98 5.90
N LYS A 159 -1.54 6.05 5.11
CA LYS A 159 -2.51 7.14 5.22
C LYS A 159 -3.88 6.70 4.68
N ASP A 160 -3.90 6.01 3.56
CA ASP A 160 -5.14 5.58 2.91
C ASP A 160 -5.88 4.50 3.72
N SER A 161 -5.19 3.76 4.60
CA SER A 161 -5.83 2.84 5.55
C SER A 161 -6.81 3.54 6.52
N SER A 162 -6.72 4.86 6.68
CA SER A 162 -7.73 5.66 7.40
C SER A 162 -9.12 5.56 6.78
N LEU A 163 -9.22 5.27 5.48
CA LEU A 163 -10.49 5.06 4.79
C LEU A 163 -11.24 3.86 5.36
N VAL A 164 -10.56 2.88 5.97
CA VAL A 164 -11.21 1.71 6.58
C VAL A 164 -12.12 2.11 7.75
N SER A 165 -11.92 3.29 8.36
CA SER A 165 -12.82 3.82 9.40
C SER A 165 -14.29 3.87 8.98
N VAL A 166 -14.59 4.06 7.69
CA VAL A 166 -15.97 4.15 7.18
C VAL A 166 -16.73 2.83 7.21
N ILE A 167 -16.03 1.68 7.24
CA ILE A 167 -16.67 0.37 7.47
C ILE A 167 -16.71 -0.01 8.95
N GLY A 168 -16.37 0.95 9.83
CA GLY A 168 -16.46 0.81 11.28
C GLY A 168 -15.29 0.07 11.93
N PHE A 169 -14.22 -0.22 11.20
CA PHE A 169 -13.03 -0.83 11.79
C PHE A 169 -12.26 0.18 12.64
N GLU A 170 -11.89 -0.21 13.86
CA GLU A 170 -11.30 0.66 14.89
C GLU A 170 -9.78 0.87 14.74
N GLU A 171 -9.36 1.34 13.57
CA GLU A 171 -8.01 1.90 13.37
C GLU A 171 -7.89 3.32 13.96
N LEU A 172 -6.72 3.95 13.86
CA LEU A 172 -6.40 5.25 14.47
C LEU A 172 -7.46 6.34 14.22
N THR A 173 -7.90 6.53 12.98
CA THR A 173 -8.90 7.56 12.63
C THR A 173 -10.24 7.25 13.29
N ARG A 174 -10.71 6.00 13.23
CA ARG A 174 -11.96 5.57 13.83
C ARG A 174 -11.95 5.71 15.36
N ARG A 175 -10.84 5.36 16.01
CA ARG A 175 -10.71 5.54 17.46
C ARG A 175 -10.72 7.00 17.86
N GLY A 176 -10.08 7.87 17.07
CA GLY A 176 -10.20 9.33 17.23
C GLY A 176 -11.67 9.77 17.20
N GLN A 177 -12.43 9.34 16.20
CA GLN A 177 -13.87 9.65 16.09
C GLN A 177 -14.67 9.17 17.31
N LEU A 178 -14.38 7.96 17.83
CA LEU A 178 -15.06 7.41 19.01
C LEU A 178 -14.76 8.22 20.28
N VAL A 179 -13.55 8.74 20.45
CA VAL A 179 -13.20 9.63 21.58
C VAL A 179 -13.91 10.97 21.43
N ILE A 180 -13.91 11.55 20.22
CA ILE A 180 -14.60 12.82 19.95
C ILE A 180 -16.09 12.69 20.25
N ALA A 181 -16.72 11.59 19.85
CA ALA A 181 -18.14 11.34 20.12
C ALA A 181 -18.49 11.29 21.61
N ARG A 182 -17.52 10.98 22.49
CA ARG A 182 -17.71 10.93 23.95
C ARG A 182 -17.34 12.22 24.67
N THR A 183 -16.35 12.96 24.15
CA THR A 183 -15.71 14.09 24.86
C THR A 183 -16.00 15.46 24.23
N TYR A 184 -16.55 15.45 23.00
CA TYR A 184 -16.74 16.63 22.15
C TYR A 184 -15.46 17.44 21.88
N ALA A 185 -14.28 16.88 22.17
CA ALA A 185 -12.96 17.49 22.01
C ALA A 185 -12.39 17.26 20.60
N SER A 186 -13.06 17.81 19.57
CA SER A 186 -12.70 17.55 18.17
C SER A 186 -11.29 18.03 17.82
N LEU A 187 -10.95 19.27 18.21
CA LEU A 187 -9.69 19.91 17.84
C LEU A 187 -8.49 19.19 18.48
N GLU A 188 -8.56 18.90 19.78
CA GLU A 188 -7.50 18.25 20.54
C GLU A 188 -7.20 16.84 20.02
N ILE A 189 -8.25 16.05 19.75
CA ILE A 189 -8.10 14.68 19.27
C ILE A 189 -7.60 14.65 17.82
N TRP A 190 -8.10 15.51 16.93
CA TRP A 190 -7.60 15.54 15.55
C TRP A 190 -6.15 15.99 15.46
N ILE A 191 -5.70 16.92 16.30
CA ILE A 191 -4.28 17.27 16.40
C ILE A 191 -3.46 16.06 16.87
N CYS A 192 -3.93 15.33 17.89
CA CYS A 192 -3.24 14.15 18.37
C CYS A 192 -3.15 13.05 17.29
N VAL A 193 -4.26 12.74 16.61
CA VAL A 193 -4.32 11.77 15.50
C VAL A 193 -3.36 12.18 14.37
N ALA A 194 -3.35 13.45 13.97
CA ALA A 194 -2.47 13.95 12.93
C ALA A 194 -0.99 13.82 13.31
N LEU A 195 -0.63 14.12 14.57
CA LEU A 195 0.73 13.94 15.08
C LEU A 195 1.14 12.47 15.11
N ILE A 196 0.25 11.55 15.49
CA ILE A 196 0.53 10.11 15.46
C ILE A 196 0.77 9.63 14.02
N TYR A 197 -0.10 10.01 13.07
CA TYR A 197 0.13 9.72 11.64
C TYR A 197 1.45 10.28 11.12
N LEU A 198 1.81 11.50 11.54
CA LEU A 198 3.07 12.15 11.17
C LEU A 198 4.26 11.35 11.70
N VAL A 199 4.24 10.96 12.98
CA VAL A 199 5.31 10.14 13.59
C VAL A 199 5.45 8.80 12.87
N MET A 200 4.35 8.11 12.61
CA MET A 200 4.36 6.84 11.85
C MET A 200 4.95 7.05 10.46
N THR A 201 4.47 8.06 9.73
CA THR A 201 4.93 8.39 8.38
C THR A 201 6.43 8.71 8.37
N LEU A 202 6.90 9.62 9.23
CA LEU A 202 8.31 10.00 9.30
C LEU A 202 9.22 8.82 9.68
N SER A 203 8.74 7.91 10.52
CA SER A 203 9.49 6.70 10.89
C SER A 203 9.71 5.81 9.66
N ILE A 204 8.67 5.58 8.86
CA ILE A 204 8.78 4.81 7.62
C ILE A 204 9.60 5.56 6.57
N SER A 205 9.38 6.87 6.39
CA SER A 205 10.17 7.68 5.45
C SER A 205 11.66 7.63 5.76
N ARG A 206 12.06 7.69 7.04
CA ARG A 206 13.46 7.54 7.45
C ARG A 206 14.00 6.14 7.16
N PHE A 207 13.19 5.10 7.36
CA PHE A 207 13.56 3.74 7.01
C PHE A 207 13.75 3.56 5.49
N VAL A 208 12.85 4.11 4.68
CA VAL A 208 12.97 4.12 3.21
C VAL A 208 14.22 4.86 2.76
N ALA A 209 14.47 6.07 3.30
CA ALA A 209 15.66 6.85 2.97
C ALA A 209 16.96 6.14 3.38
N TYR A 210 16.95 5.36 4.47
CA TYR A 210 18.07 4.50 4.84
C TYR A 210 18.31 3.40 3.80
N LEU A 211 17.24 2.73 3.33
CA LEU A 211 17.35 1.71 2.29
C LEU A 211 17.87 2.30 0.97
N GLU A 212 17.37 3.46 0.55
CA GLU A 212 17.83 4.18 -0.65
C GLU A 212 19.35 4.42 -0.58
N ARG A 213 19.83 5.00 0.52
CA ARG A 213 21.27 5.23 0.75
C ARG A 213 22.08 3.94 0.74
N ARG A 214 21.56 2.85 1.32
CA ARG A 214 22.26 1.55 1.39
C ARG A 214 22.41 0.91 0.02
N TYR A 215 21.42 1.07 -0.86
CA TYR A 215 21.40 0.51 -2.21
C TYR A 215 21.92 1.48 -3.29
N GLN A 216 22.33 2.69 -2.91
CA GLN A 216 22.80 3.75 -3.81
C GLN A 216 21.78 4.09 -4.91
N VAL A 217 20.51 4.15 -4.53
CA VAL A 217 19.39 4.50 -5.41
C VAL A 217 18.91 5.90 -5.09
#